data_AF-A0A7K2QP35-F1
#
_entry.id   AF-A0A7K2QP35-F1
#
_cell.length_a   1.000
_cell.length_b   1.000
_cell.length_c   1.000
_cell.angle_alpha   90.00
_cell.angle_beta   90.00
_cell.angle_gamma   90.00
#
_symmetry.space_group_name_H-M   'P 1'
#
loop_
_entity.id
_entity.type
_entity.pdbx_description
1 polymer ?
#
loop_
_entity_poly.entity_id
_entity_poly.type
_entity_poly.pdbx_seq_one_letter_code
_entity_poly.pdbx_strand_id
1 'polypeptide(L)'
;MLNKVPEVTVWFWIIKILCTTVGESFADWINMNLGVGLVNTALIFTGALAAVLAWQLSAARYVPFLYWLTVVVVSVTGTLYTDILTDSQGVPLALSSAVFAGVLAVVFGVWYARERTLS
;
A
#
# COMPACT_ATOMS: atom_id res chain seq x y z
N MET A 1 -15.53 24.56 -1.26
CA MET A 1 -14.21 23.93 -1.43
C MET A 1 -14.36 22.46 -1.04
N LEU A 2 -14.58 21.57 -2.02
CA LEU A 2 -14.74 20.12 -1.75
C LEU A 2 -13.34 19.51 -1.62
N ASN A 3 -12.87 19.35 -0.39
CA ASN A 3 -11.61 18.67 -0.13
C ASN A 3 -11.75 17.19 -0.54
N LYS A 4 -10.82 16.67 -1.36
CA LYS A 4 -10.84 15.29 -1.87
C LYS A 4 -10.22 14.28 -0.90
N VAL A 5 -10.01 14.68 0.35
CA VAL A 5 -9.31 13.90 1.37
C VAL A 5 -10.23 13.81 2.59
N PRO A 6 -10.46 12.62 3.17
CA PRO A 6 -11.19 12.52 4.42
C PRO A 6 -10.47 13.38 5.47
N GLU A 7 -11.22 14.14 6.27
CA GLU A 7 -10.61 14.84 7.41
C GLU A 7 -9.86 13.82 8.27
N VAL A 8 -8.62 14.17 8.67
CA VAL A 8 -7.76 13.36 9.54
C VAL A 8 -8.36 13.35 10.95
N THR A 9 -9.49 12.69 11.07
CA THR A 9 -10.28 12.47 12.27
C THR A 9 -9.95 11.11 12.87
N VAL A 10 -10.43 10.82 14.07
CA VAL A 10 -10.23 9.51 14.72
C VAL A 10 -10.69 8.36 13.81
N TRP A 11 -11.77 8.54 13.04
CA TRP A 11 -12.27 7.55 12.09
C TRP A 11 -11.30 7.20 10.98
N PHE A 12 -10.51 8.18 10.51
CA PHE A 12 -9.44 7.91 9.53
C PHE A 12 -8.43 6.91 10.08
N TRP A 13 -7.99 7.10 11.32
CA TRP A 13 -7.02 6.20 11.95
C TRP A 13 -7.59 4.82 12.21
N ILE A 14 -8.84 4.74 12.67
CA ILE A 14 -9.53 3.45 12.88
C ILE A 14 -9.63 2.67 11.57
N ILE A 15 -10.16 3.29 10.52
CA ILE A 15 -10.34 2.61 9.22
C ILE A 15 -8.99 2.19 8.66
N LYS A 16 -7.95 3.04 8.75
CA LYS A 16 -6.60 2.71 8.28
C LYS A 16 -6.02 1.46 8.95
N ILE A 17 -6.14 1.36 10.27
CA ILE A 17 -5.65 0.20 11.04
C ILE A 17 -6.44 -1.07 10.66
N LEU A 18 -7.77 -0.95 10.56
CA LEU A 18 -8.62 -2.08 10.15
C LEU A 18 -8.29 -2.54 8.73
N CYS A 19 -8.09 -1.60 7.81
CA CYS A 19 -7.72 -1.87 6.41
C CYS A 19 -6.43 -2.66 6.29
N THR A 20 -5.40 -2.33 7.09
CA THR A 20 -4.12 -3.05 7.06
C THR A 20 -4.28 -4.49 7.56
N THR A 21 -4.94 -4.70 8.70
CA THR A 21 -5.08 -6.04 9.29
C THR A 21 -5.99 -6.95 8.46
N VAL A 22 -7.14 -6.44 8.01
CA VAL A 22 -8.10 -7.22 7.21
C VAL A 22 -7.53 -7.53 5.83
N GLY A 23 -6.82 -6.57 5.22
CA GLY A 23 -6.20 -6.76 3.90
C GLY A 23 -5.15 -7.87 3.91
N GLU A 24 -4.24 -7.83 4.88
CA GLU A 24 -3.17 -8.82 5.04
C GLU A 24 -3.74 -10.22 5.32
N SER A 25 -4.67 -10.33 6.28
CA SER A 25 -5.33 -11.60 6.60
C SER A 25 -6.06 -12.21 5.39
N PHE A 26 -6.66 -11.38 4.53
CA PHE A 26 -7.32 -11.83 3.31
C PHE A 26 -6.33 -12.32 2.25
N ALA A 27 -5.18 -11.64 2.11
CA ALA A 27 -4.11 -12.06 1.21
C ALA A 27 -3.48 -13.38 1.64
N ASP A 28 -3.23 -13.54 2.94
CA ASP A 28 -2.72 -14.78 3.52
C ASP A 28 -3.71 -15.93 3.34
N TRP A 29 -5.01 -15.65 3.48
CA TRP A 29 -6.05 -16.63 3.19
C TRP A 29 -6.03 -17.05 1.73
N ILE A 30 -5.85 -16.13 0.77
CA ILE A 30 -5.68 -16.49 -0.65
C ILE A 30 -4.43 -17.35 -0.85
N ASN A 31 -3.30 -16.97 -0.26
CA ASN A 31 -2.04 -17.68 -0.42
C ASN A 31 -2.13 -19.13 0.12
N MET A 32 -2.59 -19.28 1.36
CA MET A 32 -2.66 -20.58 2.05
C MET A 32 -3.79 -21.47 1.53
N ASN A 33 -4.97 -20.90 1.28
CA ASN A 33 -6.18 -21.68 1.03
C ASN A 33 -6.39 -22.00 -0.46
N LEU A 34 -5.89 -21.16 -1.38
CA LEU A 34 -5.82 -21.51 -2.81
C LEU A 34 -4.51 -22.23 -3.18
N GLY A 35 -3.50 -22.25 -2.30
CA GLY A 35 -2.22 -22.92 -2.55
C GLY A 35 -1.46 -22.36 -3.76
N VAL A 36 -1.78 -21.12 -4.17
CA VAL A 36 -1.24 -20.48 -5.38
C VAL A 36 0.22 -20.08 -5.22
N GLY A 37 0.71 -19.97 -4.00
CA GLY A 37 2.07 -19.55 -3.67
C GLY A 37 2.22 -18.04 -3.66
N LEU A 38 3.31 -17.58 -3.02
CA LEU A 38 3.61 -16.18 -2.74
C LEU A 38 3.64 -15.31 -4.02
N VAL A 39 4.33 -15.80 -5.06
CA VAL A 39 4.52 -15.06 -6.33
C VAL A 39 3.20 -14.88 -7.10
N ASN A 40 2.37 -15.92 -7.18
CA ASN A 40 1.08 -15.83 -7.87
C ASN A 40 0.10 -14.94 -7.10
N THR A 41 0.12 -15.01 -5.76
CA THR A 41 -0.67 -14.12 -4.91
C THR A 41 -0.27 -12.66 -5.16
N ALA A 42 1.04 -12.35 -5.21
CA ALA A 42 1.52 -11.02 -5.54
C ALA A 42 1.11 -10.55 -6.94
N LEU A 43 1.10 -11.43 -7.95
CA LEU A 43 0.63 -11.08 -9.29
C LEU A 43 -0.88 -10.76 -9.32
N ILE A 44 -1.70 -11.53 -8.60
CA ILE A 44 -3.14 -11.27 -8.48
C ILE A 44 -3.39 -9.91 -7.83
N PHE A 45 -2.73 -9.64 -6.70
CA PHE A 45 -2.85 -8.35 -6.01
C PHE A 45 -2.26 -7.19 -6.81
N THR A 46 -1.21 -7.41 -7.61
CA THR A 46 -0.68 -6.42 -8.55
C THR A 46 -1.70 -6.10 -9.65
N GLY A 47 -2.39 -7.10 -10.21
CA GLY A 47 -3.48 -6.90 -11.16
C GLY A 47 -4.66 -6.14 -10.54
N ALA A 48 -5.04 -6.52 -9.32
CA ALA A 48 -6.06 -5.81 -8.56
C ALA A 48 -5.66 -4.36 -8.28
N LEU A 49 -4.39 -4.12 -7.93
CA LEU A 49 -3.84 -2.79 -7.69
C LEU A 49 -3.93 -1.93 -8.95
N ALA A 50 -3.51 -2.46 -10.10
CA ALA A 50 -3.59 -1.76 -11.37
C ALA A 50 -5.04 -1.40 -11.73
N ALA A 51 -5.98 -2.33 -11.55
CA ALA A 51 -7.40 -2.10 -11.81
C ALA A 51 -7.99 -1.03 -10.88
N VAL A 52 -7.70 -1.12 -9.58
CA VAL A 52 -8.20 -0.16 -8.57
C VAL A 52 -7.58 1.22 -8.76
N LEU A 53 -6.28 1.30 -9.11
CA LEU A 53 -5.63 2.57 -9.45
C LEU A 53 -6.22 3.19 -10.72
N ALA A 54 -6.43 2.40 -11.77
CA ALA A 54 -7.09 2.89 -12.99
C ALA A 54 -8.49 3.43 -12.68
N TRP A 55 -9.25 2.73 -11.84
CA TRP A 55 -10.56 3.20 -11.39
C TRP A 55 -10.45 4.49 -10.56
N GLN A 56 -9.52 4.56 -9.60
CA GLN A 56 -9.32 5.75 -8.79
C GLN A 56 -8.91 6.96 -9.65
N LEU A 57 -8.05 6.78 -10.64
CA LEU A 57 -7.61 7.84 -11.55
C LEU A 57 -8.73 8.28 -12.50
N SER A 58 -9.65 7.38 -12.86
CA SER A 58 -10.83 7.72 -13.66
C SER A 58 -11.90 8.48 -12.87
N ALA A 59 -11.88 8.40 -11.53
CA ALA A 59 -12.88 9.03 -10.68
C ALA A 59 -12.65 10.56 -10.58
N ALA A 60 -13.53 11.34 -11.22
CA ALA A 60 -13.46 12.81 -11.18
C ALA A 60 -13.73 13.41 -9.78
N ARG A 61 -14.37 12.65 -8.87
CA ARG A 61 -14.76 13.07 -7.51
C ARG A 61 -14.20 12.12 -6.45
N TYR A 62 -14.10 12.62 -5.21
CA TYR A 62 -13.72 11.79 -4.07
C TYR A 62 -14.80 10.75 -3.80
N VAL A 63 -14.44 9.47 -3.97
CA VAL A 63 -15.27 8.33 -3.62
C VAL A 63 -14.58 7.63 -2.45
N PRO A 64 -15.08 7.76 -1.20
CA PRO A 64 -14.44 7.19 -0.03
C PRO A 64 -14.14 5.70 -0.17
N PHE A 65 -15.06 4.94 -0.78
CA PHE A 65 -14.89 3.52 -1.01
C PHE A 65 -13.68 3.20 -1.90
N LEU A 66 -13.53 3.89 -3.04
CA LEU A 66 -12.39 3.67 -3.94
C LEU A 66 -11.07 4.06 -3.26
N TYR A 67 -11.06 5.15 -2.49
CA TYR A 67 -9.88 5.55 -1.75
C TYR A 67 -9.43 4.47 -0.76
N TRP A 68 -10.34 3.98 0.09
CA TRP A 68 -10.00 2.95 1.07
C TRP A 68 -9.65 1.62 0.43
N LEU A 69 -10.33 1.26 -0.67
CA LEU A 69 -9.98 0.08 -1.45
C LEU A 69 -8.55 0.16 -1.98
N THR A 70 -8.15 1.29 -2.57
CA THR A 70 -6.77 1.49 -3.00
C THR A 70 -5.80 1.38 -1.83
N VAL A 71 -6.10 2.00 -0.69
CA VAL A 71 -5.23 1.94 0.49
C VAL A 71 -5.02 0.49 0.95
N VAL A 72 -6.09 -0.31 1.00
CA VAL A 72 -6.00 -1.74 1.34
C VAL A 72 -5.13 -2.48 0.32
N VAL A 73 -5.45 -2.35 -0.97
CA VAL A 73 -4.79 -3.12 -2.03
C VAL A 73 -3.33 -2.74 -2.18
N VAL A 74 -2.98 -1.45 -2.07
CA VAL A 74 -1.58 -0.97 -2.05
C VAL A 74 -0.82 -1.56 -0.87
N SER A 75 -1.41 -1.51 0.33
CA SER A 75 -0.76 -2.02 1.54
C SER A 75 -0.46 -3.51 1.42
N VAL A 76 -1.45 -4.30 0.99
CA VAL A 76 -1.30 -5.75 0.80
C VAL A 76 -0.25 -6.07 -0.25
N THR A 77 -0.31 -5.39 -1.39
CA THR A 77 0.65 -5.61 -2.47
C THR A 77 2.07 -5.31 -2.00
N GLY A 78 2.27 -4.23 -1.23
CA GLY A 78 3.57 -3.87 -0.66
C GLY A 78 4.13 -4.93 0.29
N THR A 79 3.30 -5.49 1.17
CA THR A 79 3.70 -6.58 2.07
C THR A 79 4.14 -7.81 1.24
N LEU A 80 3.33 -8.24 0.28
CA LEU A 80 3.64 -9.40 -0.57
C LEU A 80 4.96 -9.25 -1.35
N TYR A 81 5.27 -8.05 -1.86
CA TYR A 81 6.58 -7.81 -2.51
C TYR A 81 7.74 -7.87 -1.52
N THR A 82 7.54 -7.38 -0.30
CA THR A 82 8.55 -7.44 0.76
C THR A 82 8.79 -8.90 1.17
N ASP A 83 7.73 -9.69 1.31
CA ASP A 83 7.80 -11.12 1.61
C ASP A 83 8.51 -11.89 0.49
N ILE A 84 8.29 -11.52 -0.79
CA ILE A 84 9.04 -12.13 -1.90
C ILE A 84 10.54 -11.86 -1.76
N LEU A 85 10.91 -10.63 -1.40
CA LEU A 85 12.32 -10.27 -1.21
C LEU A 85 12.94 -11.03 -0.03
N THR A 86 12.25 -11.18 1.08
CA THR A 86 12.80 -11.84 2.27
C THR A 86 12.73 -13.35 2.21
N ASP A 87 11.57 -13.89 1.85
CA ASP A 87 11.29 -15.32 2.00
C ASP A 87 11.68 -16.11 0.74
N SER A 88 11.51 -15.51 -0.45
CA SER A 88 11.93 -16.16 -1.70
C SER A 88 13.36 -15.81 -2.12
N GLN A 89 13.81 -14.58 -1.90
CA GLN A 89 15.14 -14.12 -2.34
C GLN A 89 16.18 -14.08 -1.20
N GLY A 90 15.78 -14.39 0.04
CA GLY A 90 16.68 -14.46 1.20
C GLY A 90 17.27 -13.12 1.61
N VAL A 91 16.69 -12.00 1.16
CA VAL A 91 17.19 -10.66 1.51
C VAL A 91 16.89 -10.39 2.99
N PRO A 92 17.89 -10.04 3.82
CA PRO A 92 17.65 -9.73 5.22
C PRO A 92 16.65 -8.57 5.35
N LEU A 93 15.64 -8.74 6.21
CA LEU A 93 14.61 -7.75 6.46
C LEU A 93 15.19 -6.39 6.89
N ALA A 94 16.31 -6.42 7.64
CA ALA A 94 17.03 -5.21 8.05
C ALA A 94 17.64 -4.45 6.86
N LEU A 95 18.13 -5.17 5.84
CA LEU A 95 18.72 -4.56 4.65
C LEU A 95 17.65 -3.92 3.78
N SER A 96 16.57 -4.65 3.47
CA SER A 96 15.45 -4.13 2.69
C SER A 96 14.79 -2.94 3.39
N SER A 97 14.57 -3.01 4.70
CA SER A 97 14.05 -1.89 5.50
C SER A 97 14.97 -0.67 5.47
N ALA A 98 16.29 -0.86 5.61
CA ALA A 98 17.25 0.24 5.56
C ALA A 98 17.27 0.92 4.17
N VAL A 99 17.20 0.13 3.10
CA VAL A 99 17.11 0.66 1.72
C VAL A 99 15.82 1.46 1.54
N PHE A 100 14.67 0.93 1.94
CA PHE A 100 13.40 1.67 1.85
C PHE A 100 13.40 2.94 2.69
N ALA A 101 13.96 2.90 3.91
CA ALA A 101 14.13 4.08 4.75
C ALA A 101 15.03 5.13 4.09
N GLY A 102 16.13 4.71 3.46
CA GLY A 102 17.03 5.59 2.71
C GLY A 102 16.33 6.24 1.51
N VAL A 103 15.58 5.47 0.72
CA VAL A 103 14.79 6.00 -0.41
C VAL A 103 13.74 6.98 0.08
N LEU A 104 13.04 6.66 1.17
CA LEU A 104 12.05 7.56 1.77
C LEU A 104 12.67 8.87 2.24
N ALA A 105 13.85 8.81 2.88
CA ALA A 105 14.60 9.99 3.29
C ALA A 105 15.03 10.85 2.09
N VAL A 106 15.44 10.23 0.97
CA VAL A 106 15.75 10.94 -0.27
C VAL A 106 14.51 11.63 -0.84
N VAL A 107 13.37 10.93 -0.89
CA VAL A 107 12.10 11.52 -1.36
C VAL A 107 11.71 12.73 -0.52
N PHE A 108 11.76 12.61 0.81
CA PHE A 108 11.48 13.74 1.70
C PHE A 108 12.53 14.85 1.57
N GLY A 109 13.80 14.51 1.37
CA GLY A 109 14.86 15.50 1.14
C GLY A 109 14.66 16.29 -0.14
N VAL A 110 14.30 15.62 -1.25
CA VAL A 110 13.96 16.26 -2.53
C VAL A 110 12.72 17.13 -2.39
N TRP A 111 11.68 16.62 -1.74
CA TRP A 111 10.45 17.37 -1.48
C TRP A 111 10.73 18.64 -0.67
N TYR A 112 11.46 18.51 0.45
CA TYR A 112 11.87 19.64 1.28
C TYR A 112 12.71 20.67 0.52
N ALA A 113 13.64 20.20 -0.32
CA ALA A 113 14.45 21.09 -1.15
C ALA A 113 13.64 21.87 -2.21
N ARG A 114 12.54 21.29 -2.70
CA ARG A 114 11.68 21.89 -3.74
C ARG A 114 10.62 22.82 -3.17
N GLU A 115 9.97 22.43 -2.09
CA GLU A 115 8.81 23.15 -1.56
C GLU A 115 9.17 24.07 -0.39
N ARG A 116 10.28 23.82 0.33
CA ARG A 116 10.77 24.62 1.49
C ARG A 116 9.72 24.90 2.58
N THR A 117 8.56 24.25 2.53
CA THR A 117 7.49 24.38 3.50
C THR A 117 7.13 23.00 4.03
N LEU A 118 7.02 22.88 5.35
CA LEU A 118 6.46 21.71 6.03
C LEU A 118 4.92 21.86 6.08
N SER A 119 4.26 21.89 4.92
CA SER A 119 2.79 21.94 4.82
C SER A 119 2.30 21.09 3.67
#